data_AF-A0A939UI15-F1
#
_entry.id   AF-A0A939UI15-F1
#
_cell.length_a   1.000
_cell.length_b   1.000
_cell.length_c   1.000
_cell.angle_alpha   90.00
_cell.angle_beta   90.00
_cell.angle_gamma   90.00
#
_symmetry.space_group_name_H-M   'P 1'
#
loop_
_entity.id
_entity.type
_entity.pdbx_description
1 polymer ?
#
loop_
_entity_poly.entity_id
_entity_poly.type
_entity_poly.pdbx_seq_one_letter_code
_entity_poly.pdbx_strand_id
1 'polypeptide(L)' 'LHPASTTHRQLSDSDLKACGISDNLIRLSVGIENAKDILADLENALKEAEKGN' A
#
# COMPACT_ATOMS: atom_id res chain seq x y z
N LEU A 1 2.19 -0.83 3.52
CA LEU A 1 3.00 -2.05 3.32
C LEU A 1 2.96 -2.45 1.85
N HIS A 2 4.10 -2.74 1.23
CA HIS A 2 4.16 -3.23 -0.15
C HIS A 2 4.19 -4.78 -0.17
N PRO A 3 3.08 -5.49 -0.44
CA PRO A 3 3.01 -6.93 -0.21
C PRO A 3 3.97 -7.73 -1.09
N ALA A 4 4.15 -7.35 -2.36
CA ALA A 4 5.02 -8.07 -3.29
C ALA A 4 6.48 -8.10 -2.83
N SER A 5 7.03 -7.01 -2.28
CA SER A 5 8.41 -6.99 -1.78
C SER A 5 8.58 -7.39 -0.31
N THR A 6 7.49 -7.62 0.43
CA THR A 6 7.53 -7.92 1.87
C THR A 6 6.89 -9.25 2.20
N THR A 7 5.62 -9.25 2.60
CA THR A 7 4.88 -10.40 3.11
C THR A 7 4.67 -11.50 2.08
N HIS A 8 4.66 -11.17 0.79
CA HIS A 8 4.43 -12.12 -0.30
C HIS A 8 5.67 -12.27 -1.19
N ARG A 9 6.85 -11.81 -0.73
CA ARG A 9 8.10 -11.85 -1.52
C ARG A 9 8.57 -13.25 -1.93
N GLN A 10 8.03 -14.30 -1.30
CA GLN A 10 8.38 -15.69 -1.59
C GLN A 10 7.59 -16.26 -2.77
N LEU A 11 6.54 -15.55 -3.22
CA LEU A 11 5.73 -15.93 -4.37
C LEU A 11 6.41 -15.52 -5.67
N SER A 12 6.20 -16.30 -6.73
CA SER A 12 6.60 -15.91 -8.08
C SER A 12 5.69 -14.79 -8.62
N ASP A 13 6.14 -14.07 -9.64
CA ASP A 13 5.32 -13.05 -10.31
C ASP A 13 3.99 -13.61 -10.83
N SER A 14 3.98 -14.86 -11.30
CA SER A 14 2.77 -15.54 -11.74
C SER A 14 1.80 -15.81 -10.59
N ASP A 15 2.32 -16.20 -9.42
CA ASP A 15 1.49 -16.46 -8.23
C ASP A 15 0.94 -15.15 -7.65
N LEU A 16 1.76 -14.09 -7.59
CA LEU A 16 1.34 -12.76 -7.18
C LEU A 16 0.19 -12.27 -8.05
N LYS A 17 0.32 -12.40 -9.38
CA LYS A 17 -0.70 -12.00 -10.34
C LYS A 17 -1.97 -12.83 -10.20
N ALA A 18 -1.85 -14.15 -9.97
CA ALA A 18 -3.01 -15.03 -9.73
C ALA A 18 -3.77 -14.65 -8.44
N CYS A 19 -3.07 -14.17 -7.41
CA CYS A 19 -3.65 -13.66 -6.18
C CYS A 19 -4.15 -12.19 -6.28
N GLY A 20 -4.00 -11.54 -7.43
CA GLY A 20 -4.39 -10.12 -7.61
C GLY A 20 -3.45 -9.13 -6.92
N ILE A 21 -2.23 -9.54 -6.56
CA ILE A 21 -1.22 -8.69 -5.94
C ILE A 21 -0.39 -8.03 -7.05
N SER A 22 -0.61 -6.75 -7.28
CA SER A 22 0.22 -5.95 -8.18
C SER A 22 1.43 -5.36 -7.43
N ASP A 23 2.47 -4.98 -8.19
CA ASP A 23 3.69 -4.34 -7.66
C ASP A 23 3.46 -2.91 -7.12
N ASN A 24 2.30 -2.31 -7.42
CA ASN A 24 1.91 -1.01 -6.86
C ASN A 24 0.88 -1.15 -5.74
N LEU A 25 0.54 -2.38 -5.33
CA LEU A 25 -0.46 -2.59 -4.28
C LEU A 25 0.10 -2.15 -2.93
N ILE A 26 -0.60 -1.24 -2.26
CA ILE A 26 -0.29 -0.84 -0.90
C ILE A 26 -1.36 -1.37 0.04
N ARG A 27 -0.96 -2.19 1.03
CA ARG A 27 -1.82 -2.63 2.12
C ARG A 27 -1.67 -1.71 3.32
N LEU A 28 -2.80 -1.23 3.86
CA LEU A 28 -2.89 -0.43 5.08
C LEU A 28 -3.51 -1.27 6.20
N SER A 29 -2.96 -1.17 7.40
CA SER A 29 -3.56 -1.72 8.63
C SER A 29 -4.01 -0.54 9.47
N VAL A 30 -5.28 -0.18 9.39
CA VAL A 30 -5.82 0.98 10.11
C VAL A 30 -6.02 0.60 11.57
N GLY A 31 -5.48 1.40 12.49
CA GLY A 31 -5.62 1.21 13.93
C GLY A 31 -6.91 1.82 14.48
N ILE A 32 -6.87 2.22 15.75
CA ILE A 32 -8.01 2.80 16.48
C ILE A 32 -7.81 4.30 16.77
N GLU A 33 -6.91 4.95 16.02
CA GLU A 33 -6.62 6.37 16.12
C GLU A 33 -7.81 7.23 15.65
N ASN A 34 -7.69 8.55 15.81
CA ASN A 34 -8.71 9.47 15.32
C ASN A 34 -8.77 9.42 13.79
N ALA A 35 -9.98 9.18 13.26
CA ALA A 35 -10.21 9.08 11.82
C ALA A 35 -9.79 10.35 11.05
N LYS A 36 -9.86 11.53 11.66
CA LYS A 36 -9.44 12.79 11.01
C LYS A 36 -7.94 12.86 10.81
N ASP A 37 -7.17 12.36 11.77
CA ASP A 37 -5.72 12.37 11.71
C ASP A 37 -5.24 11.36 10.66
N ILE A 38 -5.84 10.16 10.64
CA ILE A 38 -5.57 9.15 9.60
C ILE A 38 -5.87 9.69 8.20
N LEU A 39 -7.00 10.39 8.03
CA LEU A 39 -7.36 10.97 6.74
C LEU A 39 -6.38 12.06 6.32
N ALA A 40 -6.01 12.97 7.23
CA ALA A 40 -5.04 14.02 6.95
C ALA A 40 -3.67 13.47 6.54
N ASP A 41 -3.22 12.40 7.21
CA ASP A 41 -1.96 11.73 6.86
C ASP A 41 -2.01 11.09 5.47
N LEU A 42 -3.11 10.41 5.13
CA LEU A 42 -3.30 9.81 3.80
C LEU A 42 -3.38 10.88 2.70
N GLU A 43 -4.09 11.98 2.93
CA GLU A 43 -4.17 13.10 1.98
C GLU A 43 -2.80 13.73 1.74
N ASN A 44 -2.01 13.94 2.79
CA ASN A 44 -0.66 14.46 2.66
C ASN A 44 0.25 13.49 1.87
N ALA A 45 0.21 12.21 2.21
CA ALA A 45 1.00 11.18 1.53
C ALA A 45 0.66 11.07 0.03
N LEU A 46 -0.64 11.14 -0.32
CA LEU A 46 -1.08 11.12 -1.73
C LEU A 46 -0.62 12.37 -2.48
N LYS A 47 -0.71 13.56 -1.87
CA LYS A 47 -0.20 14.80 -2.48
C LYS A 47 1.30 14.75 -2.75
N GLU A 48 2.08 14.19 -1.84
CA GLU A 48 3.52 14.02 -2.06
C GLU A 48 3.82 13.00 -3.16
N ALA A 49 3.06 11.90 -3.23
CA ALA A 49 3.20 10.93 -4.31
C ALA A 49 2.86 11.51 -5.70
N GLU A 50 1.87 12.40 -5.79
CA GLU A 50 1.52 13.09 -7.04
C GLU A 50 2.61 14.05 -7.55
N LYS A 51 3.39 14.66 -6.65
CA LYS A 51 4.49 15.58 -7.04
C LYS A 51 5.66 14.87 -7.74
N GLY A 52 5.77 13.55 -7.59
CA GLY A 52 6.83 12.73 -8.17
C GLY A 52 6.53 12.19 -9.58
N ASN A 53 5.33 12.45 -10.12
CA ASN A 53 4.92 12.14 -11.48
C ASN A 53 5.11 13.33 -12.42
#